data_AF-A0A1A7PQE8-F1
#
_entry.id   AF-A0A1A7PQE8-F1
#
_cell.length_a   1.000
_cell.length_b   1.000
_cell.length_c   1.000
_cell.angle_alpha   90.00
_cell.angle_beta   90.00
_cell.angle_gamma   90.00
#
_symmetry.space_group_name_H-M   'P 1'
#
loop_
_entity.id
_entity.type
_entity.pdbx_description
1 polymer ?
#
loop_
_entity_poly.entity_id
_entity_poly.type
_entity_poly.pdbx_seq_one_letter_code
_entity_poly.pdbx_strand_id
1 'polypeptide(L)'
;MSINFVRILQESSYFVRNRYPIVVTFTVLYALNTLIFQLIMEANGGLEQLQTTPNSISSSVIFASFFNLIFSVILNIWFILTIDQVSTNRIGDIFSCIPTVLQKLIGFIGYNCLLILALMPFIMGISIGSVSGGISLFIGGVVCLLVSGYLLTRIALLPYAYLLEPGRKGLRALYQLVNHRQQYKVMVVYLLLVYLVPILFSNLLVGLLGANLLVLFTLITSFINLFSLIFAYRFYRIFIKANSL
;
A
#
# COMPACT_ATOMS: atom_id res chain seq x y z
N MET A 1 -23.09 11.17 4.76
CA MET A 1 -22.97 11.26 3.29
C MET A 1 -22.55 9.91 2.72
N SER A 2 -23.17 9.45 1.63
CA SER A 2 -22.82 8.19 0.97
C SER A 2 -21.64 8.41 0.01
N ILE A 3 -20.45 7.98 0.41
CA ILE A 3 -19.30 7.93 -0.51
C ILE A 3 -19.57 6.81 -1.52
N ASN A 4 -19.68 7.17 -2.81
CA ASN A 4 -19.96 6.20 -3.87
C ASN A 4 -18.65 5.62 -4.41
N PHE A 5 -18.26 4.45 -3.90
CA PHE A 5 -17.02 3.76 -4.31
C PHE A 5 -16.96 3.43 -5.80
N VAL A 6 -18.11 3.18 -6.44
CA VAL A 6 -18.19 2.91 -7.90
C VAL A 6 -17.71 4.13 -8.68
N ARG A 7 -18.12 5.32 -8.26
CA ARG A 7 -17.67 6.56 -8.88
C ARG A 7 -16.16 6.76 -8.73
N ILE A 8 -15.60 6.46 -7.56
CA ILE A 8 -14.14 6.55 -7.32
C ILE A 8 -13.38 5.57 -8.22
N LEU A 9 -13.86 4.33 -8.36
CA LEU A 9 -13.27 3.34 -9.26
C LEU A 9 -13.32 3.80 -10.72
N GLN A 10 -14.45 4.34 -11.17
CA GLN A 10 -14.60 4.89 -12.52
C GLN A 10 -13.64 6.05 -12.77
N GLU A 11 -13.57 7.01 -11.84
CA GLU A 11 -12.65 8.16 -11.95
C GLU A 11 -11.17 7.74 -11.92
N SER A 12 -10.80 6.72 -11.14
CA SER A 12 -9.46 6.12 -11.17
C SER A 12 -9.17 5.48 -12.53
N SER A 13 -10.13 4.74 -13.11
CA SER A 13 -9.99 4.14 -14.44
C SER A 13 -9.84 5.19 -15.55
N TYR A 14 -10.64 6.27 -15.50
CA TYR A 14 -10.51 7.40 -16.42
C TYR A 14 -9.14 8.08 -16.33
N PHE A 15 -8.58 8.20 -15.12
CA PHE A 15 -7.23 8.73 -14.95
C PHE A 15 -6.17 7.86 -15.62
N VAL A 16 -6.25 6.53 -15.43
CA VAL A 16 -5.33 5.59 -16.09
C VAL A 16 -5.42 5.72 -17.60
N ARG A 17 -6.63 5.83 -18.15
CA ARG A 17 -6.83 5.98 -19.60
C ARG A 17 -6.31 7.32 -20.13
N ASN A 18 -6.54 8.42 -19.41
CA ASN A 18 -6.15 9.76 -19.85
C ASN A 18 -4.65 10.05 -19.64
N ARG A 19 -4.01 9.39 -18.68
CA ARG A 19 -2.59 9.60 -18.31
C ARG A 19 -1.78 8.30 -18.40
N TYR A 20 -2.10 7.50 -19.42
CA TYR A 20 -1.45 6.23 -19.73
C TYR A 20 0.09 6.25 -19.70
N PRO A 21 0.82 7.22 -20.32
CA PRO A 21 2.28 7.18 -20.34
C PRO A 21 2.92 7.28 -18.96
N ILE A 22 2.28 8.00 -18.02
CA ILE A 22 2.76 8.12 -16.64
C ILE A 22 2.55 6.78 -15.92
N VAL A 23 1.34 6.23 -16.02
CA VAL A 23 0.99 4.97 -15.34
C VAL A 23 1.86 3.81 -15.83
N VAL A 24 2.11 3.71 -17.14
CA VAL A 24 2.98 2.67 -17.71
C VAL A 24 4.42 2.82 -17.23
N THR A 25 4.97 4.04 -17.26
CA THR A 25 6.37 4.27 -16.81
C THR A 25 6.56 3.82 -15.37
N PHE A 26 5.67 4.21 -14.46
CA PHE A 26 5.75 3.78 -13.07
C PHE A 26 5.49 2.27 -12.92
N THR A 27 4.59 1.68 -13.72
CA THR A 27 4.34 0.23 -13.70
C THR A 27 5.59 -0.56 -14.07
N VAL A 28 6.29 -0.13 -15.12
CA VAL A 28 7.55 -0.75 -15.55
C VAL A 28 8.63 -0.57 -14.49
N LEU A 29 8.76 0.62 -13.88
CA LEU A 29 9.73 0.85 -12.80
C LEU A 29 9.48 -0.05 -11.59
N TYR A 30 8.22 -0.21 -11.17
CA TYR A 30 7.84 -1.13 -10.09
C TYR A 30 8.11 -2.58 -10.44
N ALA A 31 7.75 -2.99 -11.65
CA ALA A 31 7.97 -4.35 -12.12
C ALA A 31 9.46 -4.68 -12.18
N LEU A 32 10.30 -3.76 -12.70
CA LEU A 32 11.75 -3.94 -12.74
C LEU A 32 12.36 -4.05 -11.34
N ASN A 33 11.99 -3.17 -10.41
CA ASN A 33 12.46 -3.24 -9.02
C ASN A 33 12.09 -4.59 -8.37
N THR A 34 10.85 -5.03 -8.57
CA THR A 34 10.36 -6.30 -8.03
C THR A 34 11.04 -7.52 -8.68
N LEU A 35 11.28 -7.48 -9.99
CA LEU A 35 11.98 -8.53 -10.72
C LEU A 35 13.44 -8.66 -10.29
N ILE A 36 14.16 -7.54 -10.13
CA ILE A 36 15.54 -7.54 -9.64
C ILE A 36 15.59 -8.21 -8.26
N PHE A 37 14.65 -7.86 -7.37
CA PHE A 37 14.56 -8.49 -6.06
C PHE A 37 14.27 -10.00 -6.14
N GLN A 38 13.32 -10.41 -6.98
CA GLN A 38 12.98 -11.83 -7.18
C GLN A 38 14.16 -12.64 -7.72
N LEU A 39 14.89 -12.10 -8.71
CA LEU A 39 16.07 -12.75 -9.29
C LEU A 39 17.20 -12.92 -8.25
N ILE A 40 17.43 -11.90 -7.41
CA ILE A 40 18.41 -12.02 -6.32
C ILE A 40 17.95 -13.07 -5.31
N MET A 41 16.65 -13.14 -5.01
CA MET A 41 16.09 -14.14 -4.11
C MET A 41 16.24 -15.57 -4.66
N GLU A 42 15.89 -15.80 -5.93
CA GLU A 42 16.05 -17.11 -6.58
C GLU A 42 17.52 -17.54 -6.65
N ALA A 43 18.43 -16.60 -6.94
CA ALA A 43 19.87 -16.87 -6.97
C ALA A 43 20.45 -17.31 -5.61
N ASN A 44 19.80 -16.96 -4.50
CA ASN A 44 20.18 -17.36 -3.14
C ASN A 44 19.35 -18.54 -2.62
N GLY A 45 18.76 -19.35 -3.51
CA GLY A 45 18.04 -20.57 -3.15
C GLY A 45 16.54 -20.41 -2.91
N GLY A 46 15.99 -19.24 -3.20
CA GLY A 46 14.55 -18.99 -3.21
C GLY A 46 13.90 -18.91 -1.82
N LEU A 47 12.58 -18.80 -1.81
CA LEU A 47 11.78 -18.68 -0.58
C LEU A 47 11.84 -19.95 0.28
N GLU A 48 12.07 -21.11 -0.34
CA GLU A 48 12.05 -22.42 0.31
C GLU A 48 13.23 -22.60 1.27
N GLN A 49 14.45 -22.18 0.87
CA GLN A 49 15.62 -22.27 1.75
C GLN A 49 15.55 -21.35 2.98
N LEU A 50 14.84 -20.21 2.87
CA LEU A 50 14.57 -19.32 4.00
C LEU A 50 13.59 -19.92 5.01
N GLN A 51 12.64 -20.74 4.55
CA GLN A 51 11.66 -21.39 5.42
C GLN A 51 12.27 -22.60 6.15
N THR A 52 13.20 -23.32 5.52
CA THR A 52 13.83 -24.52 6.11
C THR A 52 15.01 -24.20 7.02
N THR A 53 15.69 -23.08 6.81
CA THR A 53 16.95 -22.72 7.51
C THR A 53 17.00 -21.23 7.85
N PRO A 54 16.18 -20.77 8.82
CA PRO A 54 16.08 -19.35 9.18
C PRO A 54 17.36 -18.74 9.77
N ASN A 55 18.32 -19.56 10.20
CA ASN A 55 19.60 -19.10 10.79
C ASN A 55 20.70 -18.84 9.74
N SER A 56 20.50 -19.20 8.47
CA SER A 56 21.48 -19.02 7.39
C SER A 56 20.96 -18.09 6.29
N ILE A 57 20.33 -16.98 6.68
CA ILE A 57 19.91 -15.95 5.73
C ILE A 57 21.16 -15.23 5.23
N SER A 58 21.44 -15.32 3.94
CA SER A 58 22.56 -14.61 3.33
C SER A 58 22.43 -13.10 3.49
N SER A 59 23.55 -12.42 3.78
CA SER A 59 23.61 -10.96 3.88
C SER A 59 23.19 -10.27 2.57
N SER A 60 23.37 -10.94 1.42
CA SER A 60 22.91 -10.46 0.10
C SER A 60 21.38 -10.32 0.03
N VAL A 61 20.64 -11.28 0.59
CA VAL A 61 19.17 -11.28 0.61
C VAL A 61 18.63 -10.19 1.53
N ILE A 62 19.27 -10.00 2.68
CA ILE A 62 18.93 -8.92 3.62
C ILE A 62 19.14 -7.57 2.95
N PHE A 63 20.31 -7.37 2.34
CA PHE A 63 20.63 -6.11 1.66
C PHE A 63 19.68 -5.84 0.49
N ALA A 64 19.38 -6.84 -0.34
CA ALA A 64 18.43 -6.73 -1.44
C ALA A 64 17.01 -6.41 -0.93
N SER A 65 16.59 -6.98 0.19
CA SER A 65 15.29 -6.71 0.81
C SER A 65 15.20 -5.26 1.30
N PHE A 66 16.25 -4.77 1.98
CA PHE A 66 16.33 -3.37 2.41
C PHE A 66 16.30 -2.40 1.22
N PHE A 67 17.08 -2.69 0.18
CA PHE A 67 17.13 -1.85 -1.02
C PHE A 67 15.78 -1.82 -1.73
N ASN A 68 15.15 -2.99 -1.91
CA ASN A 68 13.83 -3.11 -2.50
C ASN A 68 12.76 -2.33 -1.70
N LEU A 69 12.80 -2.38 -0.37
CA LEU A 69 11.89 -1.62 0.49
C LEU A 69 12.08 -0.11 0.33
N ILE A 70 13.33 0.38 0.40
CA ILE A 70 13.64 1.80 0.26
C ILE A 70 13.20 2.30 -1.12
N PHE A 71 13.56 1.56 -2.17
CA PHE A 71 13.22 1.96 -3.54
C PHE A 71 11.70 1.94 -3.78
N SER A 72 11.00 0.93 -3.28
CA SER A 72 9.53 0.87 -3.34
C SER A 72 8.86 2.04 -2.64
N VAL A 73 9.40 2.47 -1.50
CA VAL A 73 8.90 3.65 -0.77
C VAL A 73 9.15 4.93 -1.57
N ILE A 74 10.34 5.10 -2.14
CA ILE A 74 10.67 6.25 -3.00
C ILE A 74 9.71 6.32 -4.18
N LEU A 75 9.50 5.20 -4.88
CA LEU A 75 8.58 5.11 -6.00
C LEU A 75 7.14 5.45 -5.57
N ASN A 76 6.71 5.03 -4.37
CA ASN A 76 5.35 5.29 -3.88
C ASN A 76 5.15 6.80 -3.68
N ILE A 77 6.09 7.45 -2.99
CA ILE A 77 6.04 8.90 -2.73
C ILE A 77 6.09 9.66 -4.06
N TRP A 78 6.99 9.27 -4.96
CA TRP A 78 7.16 9.91 -6.26
C TRP A 78 5.87 9.81 -7.07
N PHE A 79 5.26 8.63 -7.13
CA PHE A 79 4.03 8.41 -7.85
C PHE A 79 2.86 9.23 -7.26
N ILE A 80 2.69 9.28 -5.94
CA ILE A 80 1.64 10.08 -5.30
C ILE A 80 1.78 11.56 -5.64
N LEU A 81 3.00 12.10 -5.56
CA LEU A 81 3.26 13.51 -5.87
C LEU A 81 3.05 13.82 -7.35
N THR A 82 3.44 12.91 -8.24
CA THR A 82 3.15 13.05 -9.68
C THR A 82 1.65 13.04 -9.95
N ILE A 83 0.87 12.17 -9.30
CA ILE A 83 -0.60 12.18 -9.42
C ILE A 83 -1.15 13.52 -8.90
N ASP A 84 -0.64 14.03 -7.77
CA ASP A 84 -1.12 15.28 -7.20
C ASP A 84 -0.87 16.47 -8.14
N GLN A 85 0.34 16.58 -8.71
CA GLN A 85 0.68 17.60 -9.71
C GLN A 85 -0.22 17.51 -10.95
N VAL A 86 -0.43 16.32 -11.48
CA VAL A 86 -1.28 16.10 -12.66
C VAL A 86 -2.75 16.41 -12.36
N SER A 87 -3.23 16.08 -11.16
CA SER A 87 -4.61 16.35 -10.75
C SER A 87 -4.88 17.84 -10.48
N THR A 88 -3.85 18.60 -10.09
CA THR A 88 -3.93 20.04 -9.81
C THR A 88 -3.57 20.91 -11.01
N ASN A 89 -3.37 20.30 -12.19
CA ASN A 89 -2.89 20.96 -13.42
C ASN A 89 -1.60 21.76 -13.22
N ARG A 90 -0.80 21.42 -12.20
CA ARG A 90 0.55 21.97 -12.03
C ARG A 90 1.48 21.13 -12.89
N ILE A 91 1.56 21.48 -14.17
CA ILE A 91 2.38 20.78 -15.17
C ILE A 91 3.85 21.10 -14.85
N GLY A 92 4.46 20.28 -14.00
CA GLY A 92 5.91 20.19 -13.86
C GLY A 92 6.41 18.91 -14.51
N ASP A 93 7.69 18.89 -14.91
CA ASP A 93 8.35 17.66 -15.34
C ASP A 93 8.21 16.57 -14.28
N ILE A 94 8.11 15.30 -14.70
CA ILE A 94 7.98 14.14 -13.78
C ILE A 94 9.12 14.13 -12.75
N PHE A 95 10.30 14.61 -13.12
CA PHE A 95 11.49 14.70 -12.28
C PHE A 95 11.47 15.89 -11.30
N SER A 96 10.61 16.89 -11.50
CA SER A 96 10.51 18.08 -10.63
C SER A 96 10.07 17.73 -9.19
N CYS A 97 9.44 16.57 -9.00
CA CYS A 97 9.02 16.06 -7.69
C CYS A 97 10.17 15.49 -6.84
N ILE A 98 11.29 15.08 -7.43
CA ILE A 98 12.37 14.37 -6.74
C ILE A 98 12.90 15.08 -5.49
N PRO A 99 13.19 16.40 -5.50
CA PRO A 99 13.66 17.07 -4.27
C PRO A 99 12.60 17.04 -3.16
N THR A 100 11.32 17.13 -3.50
CA THR A 100 10.22 17.02 -2.54
C THR A 100 10.04 15.59 -2.02
N VAL A 101 10.28 14.58 -2.87
CA VAL A 101 10.29 13.16 -2.48
C VAL A 101 11.33 12.92 -1.39
N LEU A 102 12.57 13.37 -1.60
CA LEU A 102 13.65 13.20 -0.62
C LEU A 102 13.36 13.91 0.71
N GLN A 103 12.82 15.14 0.67
CA GLN A 103 12.48 15.89 1.88
C GLN A 103 11.38 15.23 2.71
N LYS A 104 10.38 14.61 2.05
CA LYS A 104 9.25 13.96 2.74
C LYS A 104 9.49 12.49 3.08
N LEU A 105 10.62 11.93 2.64
CA LEU A 105 10.96 10.51 2.79
C LEU A 105 10.98 10.06 4.25
N ILE A 106 11.66 10.79 5.13
CA ILE A 106 11.79 10.43 6.55
C ILE A 106 10.43 10.36 7.25
N GLY A 107 9.55 11.33 6.97
CA GLY A 107 8.23 11.38 7.59
C GLY A 107 7.29 10.30 7.06
N PHE A 108 7.33 10.04 5.74
CA PHE A 108 6.53 8.98 5.13
C PHE A 108 6.97 7.58 5.59
N ILE A 109 8.27 7.35 5.80
CA ILE A 109 8.80 6.13 6.42
C ILE A 109 8.27 5.97 7.84
N GLY A 110 8.25 7.04 8.64
CA GLY A 110 7.70 7.02 9.99
C GLY A 110 6.23 6.58 10.02
N TYR A 111 5.40 7.14 9.13
CA TYR A 111 3.99 6.76 9.03
C TYR A 111 3.77 5.37 8.45
N ASN A 112 4.63 4.90 7.53
CA ASN A 112 4.57 3.51 7.06
C ASN A 112 4.97 2.52 8.14
N CYS A 113 5.99 2.81 8.96
CA CYS A 113 6.31 2.00 10.14
C CYS A 113 5.12 1.92 11.10
N LEU A 114 4.42 3.05 11.33
CA LEU A 114 3.22 3.07 12.17
C LEU A 114 2.08 2.23 11.57
N LEU A 115 1.93 2.25 10.24
CA LEU A 115 0.97 1.41 9.52
C LEU A 115 1.31 -0.08 9.62
N ILE A 116 2.58 -0.45 9.48
CA ILE A 116 3.06 -1.83 9.66
C ILE A 116 2.84 -2.29 11.11
N LEU A 117 3.12 -1.43 12.08
CA LEU A 117 2.86 -1.70 13.50
C LEU A 117 1.36 -1.93 13.76
N ALA A 118 0.48 -1.16 13.09
CA ALA A 118 -0.95 -1.34 13.16
C ALA A 118 -1.44 -2.63 12.48
N LEU A 119 -0.68 -3.16 11.51
CA LEU A 119 -0.94 -4.40 10.79
C LEU A 119 -0.43 -5.65 11.53
N MET A 120 0.57 -5.52 12.40
CA MET A 120 1.12 -6.65 13.18
C MET A 120 0.06 -7.47 13.94
N PRO A 121 -0.90 -6.87 14.67
CA PRO A 121 -1.93 -7.64 15.35
C PRO A 121 -2.89 -8.33 14.37
N PHE A 122 -3.04 -7.85 13.13
CA PHE A 122 -3.80 -8.54 12.09
C PHE A 122 -3.14 -9.87 11.70
N ILE A 123 -1.83 -9.83 11.47
CA ILE A 123 -1.04 -11.02 11.09
C ILE A 123 -1.03 -12.03 12.23
N MET A 124 -0.85 -11.56 13.48
CA MET A 124 -0.96 -12.41 14.66
C MET A 124 -2.36 -13.01 14.81
N GLY A 125 -3.42 -12.24 14.54
CA GLY A 125 -4.79 -12.74 14.59
C GLY A 125 -5.04 -13.87 13.58
N ILE A 126 -4.52 -13.74 12.36
CA ILE A 126 -4.61 -14.79 11.33
C ILE A 126 -3.80 -16.02 11.73
N SER A 127 -2.58 -15.87 12.22
CA SER A 127 -1.73 -17.01 12.62
C SER A 127 -2.30 -17.77 13.81
N ILE A 128 -2.91 -17.08 14.78
CA ILE A 128 -3.59 -17.71 15.91
C ILE A 128 -4.85 -18.45 15.43
N GLY A 129 -5.57 -17.89 14.45
CA GLY A 129 -6.77 -18.52 13.88
C GLY A 129 -6.49 -19.73 12.98
N SER A 130 -5.29 -19.83 12.39
CA SER A 130 -4.89 -20.98 11.56
C SER A 130 -4.36 -22.16 12.38
N VAL A 131 -3.89 -21.91 13.61
CA VAL A 131 -3.53 -22.96 14.56
C VAL A 131 -4.83 -23.47 15.19
N SER A 132 -5.06 -24.79 15.12
CA SER A 132 -6.23 -25.46 15.72
C SER A 132 -6.15 -25.48 17.25
N GLY A 133 -6.16 -24.30 17.86
CA GLY A 133 -6.17 -24.09 19.30
C GLY A 133 -7.59 -24.04 19.84
N GLY A 134 -7.76 -24.43 21.11
CA GLY A 134 -9.04 -24.37 21.81
C GLY A 134 -9.67 -22.97 21.80
N ILE A 135 -10.94 -22.88 22.22
CA ILE A 135 -11.81 -21.69 22.13
C ILE A 135 -11.15 -20.40 22.64
N SER A 136 -10.24 -20.45 23.63
CA SER A 136 -9.55 -19.25 24.12
C SER A 136 -8.57 -18.63 23.12
N LEU A 137 -7.87 -19.44 22.32
CA LEU A 137 -6.99 -18.96 21.24
C LEU A 137 -7.81 -18.33 20.11
N PHE A 138 -8.95 -18.94 19.77
CA PHE A 138 -9.87 -18.35 18.79
C PHE A 138 -10.39 -16.97 19.23
N ILE A 139 -10.80 -16.83 20.50
CA ILE A 139 -11.24 -15.55 21.06
C ILE A 139 -10.10 -14.52 21.02
N GLY A 140 -8.88 -14.92 21.41
CA GLY A 140 -7.69 -14.08 21.33
C GLY A 140 -7.40 -13.59 19.90
N GLY A 141 -7.49 -14.48 18.91
CA GLY A 141 -7.33 -14.14 17.50
C GLY A 141 -8.36 -13.12 17.01
N VAL A 142 -9.63 -13.31 17.37
CA VAL A 142 -10.72 -12.37 17.03
C VAL A 142 -10.49 -10.99 17.64
N VAL A 143 -10.06 -10.93 18.91
CA VAL A 143 -9.74 -9.65 19.58
C VAL A 143 -8.59 -8.94 18.88
N CYS A 144 -7.52 -9.66 18.53
CA CYS A 144 -6.39 -9.10 17.77
C CYS A 144 -6.82 -8.55 16.40
N LEU A 145 -7.69 -9.24 15.68
CA LEU A 145 -8.25 -8.76 14.40
C LEU A 145 -9.09 -7.49 14.58
N LEU A 146 -9.93 -7.42 15.62
CA LEU A 146 -10.75 -6.25 15.90
C LEU A 146 -9.90 -5.02 16.28
N VAL A 147 -8.90 -5.21 17.14
CA VAL A 147 -7.97 -4.15 17.55
C VAL A 147 -7.17 -3.65 16.36
N SER A 148 -6.66 -4.56 15.52
CA SER A 148 -5.93 -4.17 14.32
C SER A 148 -6.83 -3.43 13.32
N GLY A 149 -8.05 -3.93 13.06
CA GLY A 149 -9.01 -3.24 12.20
C GLY A 149 -9.32 -1.82 12.69
N TYR A 150 -9.48 -1.65 14.00
CA TYR A 150 -9.65 -0.33 14.61
C TYR A 150 -8.43 0.58 14.39
N LEU A 151 -7.20 0.10 14.62
CA LEU A 151 -5.99 0.89 14.40
C LEU A 151 -5.77 1.22 12.91
N LEU A 152 -5.98 0.25 12.03
CA LEU A 152 -5.80 0.36 10.59
C LEU A 152 -6.73 1.41 9.98
N THR A 153 -8.02 1.44 10.37
CA THR A 153 -8.94 2.48 9.89
C THR A 153 -8.45 3.89 10.24
N ARG A 154 -7.70 4.06 11.34
CA ARG A 154 -7.19 5.35 11.76
C ARG A 154 -5.88 5.76 11.10
N ILE A 155 -5.02 4.79 10.85
CA ILE A 155 -3.64 5.02 10.42
C ILE A 155 -3.50 4.94 8.90
N ALA A 156 -4.41 4.28 8.19
CA ALA A 156 -4.31 4.07 6.73
C ALA A 156 -4.30 5.37 5.89
N LEU A 157 -4.89 6.47 6.38
CA LEU A 157 -4.91 7.76 5.68
C LEU A 157 -3.82 8.72 6.13
N LEU A 158 -3.12 8.43 7.24
CA LEU A 158 -2.05 9.28 7.80
C LEU A 158 -0.88 9.50 6.81
N PRO A 159 -0.37 8.47 6.10
CA PRO A 159 0.70 8.64 5.13
C PRO A 159 0.33 9.61 3.99
N TYR A 160 -0.91 9.55 3.52
CA TYR A 160 -1.43 10.43 2.47
C TYR A 160 -1.64 11.86 2.98
N ALA A 161 -2.11 12.01 4.22
CA ALA A 161 -2.25 13.32 4.86
C ALA A 161 -0.94 14.08 4.99
N TYR A 162 0.10 13.38 5.44
CA TYR A 162 1.42 13.96 5.55
C TYR A 162 2.00 14.37 4.19
N LEU A 163 1.70 13.60 3.13
CA LEU A 163 2.22 13.89 1.80
C LEU A 163 1.51 15.06 1.12
N LEU A 164 0.19 15.17 1.28
CA LEU A 164 -0.66 16.03 0.46
C LEU A 164 -1.05 17.36 1.12
N GLU A 165 -0.99 17.46 2.45
CA GLU A 165 -1.36 18.68 3.15
C GLU A 165 -0.14 19.42 3.71
N PRO A 166 -0.02 20.74 3.47
CA PRO A 166 1.05 21.53 4.05
C PRO A 166 0.79 21.78 5.54
N GLY A 167 1.40 20.94 6.40
CA GLY A 167 1.56 21.19 7.84
C GLY A 167 0.64 20.41 8.78
N ARG A 168 0.77 20.70 10.09
CA ARG A 168 0.07 19.97 11.18
C ARG A 168 -1.46 20.10 11.17
N LYS A 169 -2.02 21.08 10.44
CA LYS A 169 -3.47 21.33 10.37
C LYS A 169 -4.22 20.21 9.66
N GLY A 170 -3.64 19.67 8.59
CA GLY A 170 -4.19 18.56 7.83
C GLY A 170 -4.33 17.27 8.63
N LEU A 171 -3.25 16.91 9.34
CA LEU A 171 -3.23 15.76 10.25
C LEU A 171 -4.25 15.86 11.38
N ARG A 172 -4.44 17.06 11.96
CA ARG A 172 -5.40 17.28 13.04
C ARG A 172 -6.84 17.21 12.54
N ALA A 173 -7.11 17.78 11.36
CA ALA A 173 -8.41 17.68 10.70
C ALA A 173 -8.72 16.21 10.40
N LEU A 174 -7.78 15.47 9.80
CA LEU A 174 -7.95 14.06 9.49
C LEU A 174 -8.19 13.21 10.75
N TYR A 175 -7.46 13.47 11.84
CA TYR A 175 -7.68 12.76 13.10
C TYR A 175 -9.09 12.97 13.68
N GLN A 176 -9.60 14.20 13.64
CA GLN A 176 -10.97 14.50 14.08
C GLN A 176 -12.02 13.81 13.20
N LEU A 177 -11.74 13.72 11.90
CA LEU A 177 -12.58 13.13 10.87
C LEU A 177 -12.70 11.62 11.00
N VAL A 178 -11.56 10.94 11.06
CA VAL A 178 -11.41 9.50 11.27
C VAL A 178 -12.11 9.05 12.57
N ASN A 179 -12.09 9.89 13.60
CA ASN A 179 -12.69 9.56 14.89
C ASN A 179 -14.24 9.61 14.87
N HIS A 180 -14.84 10.09 13.78
CA HIS A 180 -16.29 10.16 13.63
C HIS A 180 -16.89 8.79 13.31
N ARG A 181 -17.72 8.25 14.21
CA ARG A 181 -18.26 6.87 14.14
C ARG A 181 -18.95 6.51 12.82
N GLN A 182 -19.57 7.46 12.12
CA GLN A 182 -20.27 7.19 10.86
C GLN A 182 -19.34 6.82 9.69
N GLN A 183 -18.05 7.14 9.79
CA GLN A 183 -17.10 6.96 8.69
C GLN A 183 -16.31 5.64 8.79
N TYR A 184 -16.45 4.93 9.91
CA TYR A 184 -15.80 3.63 10.12
C TYR A 184 -16.15 2.61 9.04
N LYS A 185 -17.43 2.50 8.65
CA LYS A 185 -17.87 1.58 7.58
C LYS A 185 -17.20 1.88 6.24
N VAL A 186 -17.06 3.16 5.91
CA VAL A 186 -16.41 3.60 4.66
C VAL A 186 -14.92 3.27 4.70
N MET A 187 -14.26 3.49 5.84
CA MET A 187 -12.84 3.17 6.02
C MET A 187 -12.56 1.67 5.97
N VAL A 188 -13.45 0.83 6.50
CA VAL A 188 -13.33 -0.63 6.41
C VAL A 188 -13.42 -1.10 4.96
N VAL A 189 -14.40 -0.60 4.20
CA VAL A 189 -14.54 -0.92 2.76
C VAL A 189 -13.33 -0.44 1.96
N TYR A 190 -12.83 0.76 2.27
CA TYR A 190 -11.59 1.30 1.70
C TYR A 190 -10.40 0.39 1.97
N LEU A 191 -10.22 -0.04 3.23
CA LEU A 191 -9.10 -0.89 3.62
C LEU A 191 -9.14 -2.24 2.90
N LEU A 192 -10.34 -2.81 2.77
CA LEU A 192 -10.57 -4.05 2.04
C LEU A 192 -10.19 -3.89 0.56
N LEU A 193 -10.62 -2.80 -0.09
CA LEU A 193 -10.30 -2.54 -1.49
C LEU A 193 -8.82 -2.22 -1.76
N VAL A 194 -8.16 -1.49 -0.87
CA VAL A 194 -6.78 -1.01 -1.11
C VAL A 194 -5.73 -2.02 -0.68
N TYR A 195 -5.98 -2.76 0.40
CA TYR A 195 -4.99 -3.68 0.97
C TYR A 195 -5.37 -5.15 0.76
N LEU A 196 -6.62 -5.53 1.03
CA LEU A 196 -7.01 -6.95 0.94
C LEU A 196 -7.13 -7.43 -0.51
N VAL A 197 -7.79 -6.65 -1.37
CA VAL A 197 -8.02 -7.04 -2.77
C VAL A 197 -6.69 -7.25 -3.51
N PRO A 198 -5.70 -6.33 -3.49
CA PRO A 198 -4.43 -6.56 -4.18
C PRO A 198 -3.68 -7.80 -3.68
N ILE A 199 -3.70 -8.05 -2.36
CA ILE A 199 -3.06 -9.24 -1.77
C ILE A 199 -3.75 -10.52 -2.22
N LEU A 200 -5.09 -10.56 -2.26
CA LEU A 200 -5.81 -11.73 -2.73
C LEU A 200 -5.58 -11.99 -4.21
N PHE A 201 -5.63 -10.95 -5.03
CA PHE A 201 -5.36 -11.07 -6.46
C PHE A 201 -3.93 -11.51 -6.74
N SER A 202 -2.93 -10.95 -6.05
CA SER A 202 -1.55 -11.38 -6.22
C SER A 202 -1.36 -12.85 -5.85
N ASN A 203 -1.91 -13.31 -4.71
CA ASN A 203 -1.80 -14.71 -4.33
C ASN A 203 -2.52 -15.66 -5.30
N LEU A 204 -3.71 -15.29 -5.79
CA LEU A 204 -4.43 -16.06 -6.82
C LEU A 204 -3.64 -16.15 -8.12
N LEU A 205 -3.07 -15.03 -8.56
CA LEU A 205 -2.25 -14.98 -9.78
C LEU A 205 -0.99 -15.85 -9.66
N VAL A 206 -0.33 -15.91 -8.48
CA VAL A 206 0.79 -16.84 -8.24
C VAL A 206 0.33 -18.29 -8.39
N GLY A 207 -0.82 -18.64 -7.78
CA GLY A 207 -1.35 -20.00 -7.83
C GLY A 207 -1.80 -20.45 -9.23
N LEU A 208 -2.28 -19.53 -10.07
CA LEU A 208 -2.80 -19.82 -11.41
C LEU A 208 -1.73 -19.86 -12.51
N LEU A 209 -0.76 -18.93 -12.50
CA LEU A 209 0.17 -18.75 -13.62
C LEU A 209 1.46 -19.57 -13.50
N GLY A 210 1.79 -20.08 -12.30
CA GLY A 210 3.00 -20.86 -12.07
C GLY A 210 4.31 -20.07 -12.31
N ALA A 211 5.46 -20.70 -12.02
CA ALA A 211 6.77 -20.05 -12.10
C ALA A 211 7.18 -19.61 -13.53
N ASN A 212 6.62 -20.25 -14.58
CA ASN A 212 7.01 -20.00 -15.97
C ASN A 212 6.59 -18.61 -16.51
N LEU A 213 5.65 -17.94 -15.85
CA LEU A 213 5.16 -16.61 -16.26
C LEU A 213 5.49 -15.52 -15.23
N LEU A 214 6.57 -15.69 -14.47
CA LEU A 214 7.00 -14.77 -13.39
C LEU A 214 7.06 -13.30 -13.84
N VAL A 215 7.56 -13.02 -15.04
CA VAL A 215 7.63 -11.64 -15.58
C VAL A 215 6.24 -11.04 -15.79
N LEU A 216 5.33 -11.80 -16.39
CA LEU A 216 3.97 -11.35 -16.69
C LEU A 216 3.16 -11.17 -15.39
N PHE A 217 3.36 -12.09 -14.44
CA PHE A 217 2.81 -11.99 -13.08
C PHE A 217 3.27 -10.72 -12.36
N THR A 218 4.59 -10.45 -12.35
CA THR A 218 5.16 -9.30 -11.65
C THR A 218 4.72 -7.97 -12.27
N LEU A 219 4.48 -7.94 -13.59
CA LEU A 219 3.93 -6.78 -14.28
C LEU A 219 2.47 -6.52 -13.88
N ILE A 220 1.62 -7.55 -13.89
CA ILE A 220 0.20 -7.42 -13.52
C ILE A 220 0.06 -7.00 -12.05
N THR A 221 0.82 -7.61 -11.15
CA THR A 221 0.78 -7.26 -9.72
C THR A 221 1.27 -5.84 -9.45
N SER A 222 2.34 -5.41 -10.13
CA SER A 222 2.81 -4.02 -10.07
C SER A 222 1.76 -3.03 -10.55
N PHE A 223 1.04 -3.36 -11.63
CA PHE A 223 -0.06 -2.54 -12.12
C PHE A 223 -1.21 -2.47 -11.11
N ILE A 224 -1.62 -3.59 -10.51
CA ILE A 224 -2.67 -3.63 -9.48
C ILE A 224 -2.28 -2.78 -8.27
N ASN A 225 -1.03 -2.88 -7.81
CA ASN A 225 -0.52 -2.08 -6.70
C ASN A 225 -0.57 -0.58 -7.01
N LEU A 226 -0.15 -0.17 -8.22
CA LEU A 226 -0.25 1.23 -8.65
C LEU A 226 -1.70 1.68 -8.78
N PHE A 227 -2.59 0.84 -9.32
CA PHE A 227 -4.00 1.16 -9.41
C PHE A 227 -4.64 1.35 -8.03
N SER A 228 -4.28 0.48 -7.07
CA SER A 228 -4.68 0.62 -5.67
C SER A 228 -4.21 1.95 -5.09
N LEU A 229 -3.00 2.39 -5.45
CA LEU A 229 -2.45 3.66 -5.01
C LEU A 229 -3.17 4.88 -5.62
N ILE A 230 -3.52 4.84 -6.92
CA ILE A 230 -4.36 5.87 -7.56
C ILE A 230 -5.72 5.97 -6.85
N PHE A 231 -6.33 4.82 -6.58
CA PHE A 231 -7.60 4.75 -5.87
C PHE A 231 -7.49 5.30 -4.44
N ALA A 232 -6.40 4.97 -3.74
CA ALA A 232 -6.11 5.47 -2.40
C ALA A 232 -6.00 7.00 -2.35
N TYR A 233 -5.23 7.57 -3.28
CA TYR A 233 -5.09 9.01 -3.44
C TYR A 233 -6.44 9.71 -3.68
N ARG A 234 -7.25 9.19 -4.63
CA ARG A 234 -8.55 9.80 -4.96
C ARG A 234 -9.55 9.68 -3.83
N PHE A 235 -9.61 8.52 -3.19
CA PHE A 235 -10.43 8.32 -2.00
C PHE A 235 -10.07 9.33 -0.92
N TYR A 236 -8.78 9.52 -0.63
CA TYR A 236 -8.31 10.50 0.33
C TYR A 236 -8.78 11.93 0.00
N ARG A 237 -8.64 12.37 -1.26
CA ARG A 237 -9.08 13.71 -1.70
C ARG A 237 -10.59 13.91 -1.54
N ILE A 238 -11.38 12.91 -1.91
CA ILE A 238 -12.85 12.96 -1.77
C ILE A 238 -13.25 12.94 -0.31
N PHE A 239 -12.57 12.12 0.50
CA PHE A 239 -12.84 11.98 1.93
C PHE A 239 -12.60 13.29 2.69
N ILE A 240 -11.54 14.02 2.37
CA ILE A 240 -11.30 15.34 2.97
C ILE A 240 -12.27 16.38 2.45
N LYS A 241 -12.48 16.45 1.12
CA LYS A 241 -13.40 17.43 0.52
C LYS A 241 -14.83 17.26 1.02
N ALA A 242 -15.28 16.03 1.25
CA ALA A 242 -16.63 15.74 1.75
C ALA A 242 -16.85 16.19 3.20
N ASN A 243 -15.78 16.47 3.95
CA ASN A 243 -15.85 16.73 5.39
C ASN A 243 -15.15 18.04 5.80
N SER A 244 -14.72 18.84 4.82
CA SER A 244 -14.23 20.21 5.00
C SER A 244 -15.33 21.26 4.78
N LEU A 245 -16.61 20.86 4.86
CA LEU A 245 -17.83 21.67 4.82
C LEU A 245 -18.58 21.46 6.14
#